data_AF-A0A520EC47-F1
#
_entry.id   AF-A0A520EC47-F1
#
_cell.length_a   1.000
_cell.length_b   1.000
_cell.length_c   1.000
_cell.angle_alpha   90.00
_cell.angle_beta   90.00
_cell.angle_gamma   90.00
#
_symmetry.space_group_name_H-M   'P 1'
#
loop_
_entity.id
_entity.type
_entity.pdbx_description
1 polymer ?
#
loop_
_entity_poly.entity_id
_entity_poly.type
_entity_poly.pdbx_seq_one_letter_code
_entity_poly.pdbx_strand_id
1 'polypeptide(L)'
;GMSAFLRDFDLLFCKLFDGSRHDSGDPFQWGERMLAHYVANRVDPKTKTLIFSDGLTVPRTIELYQQFRGRCQLAFGIGTNLTNDLGYEPLQIVIKMIRCNDQPVAKLSDTPSKNMCEDEKYLAYLRQVFEIATPPAAAPAVVIPR
;
A
#
# COMPACT_ATOMS: atom_id res chain seq x y z
N GLY A 1 -6.51 3.31 0.91
CA GLY A 1 -6.35 3.19 -0.54
C GLY A 1 -5.74 4.45 -1.14
N MET A 2 -5.01 4.30 -2.24
CA MET A 2 -4.16 5.36 -2.82
C MET A 2 -4.92 6.65 -3.20
N SER A 3 -6.12 6.55 -3.78
CA SER A 3 -6.87 7.75 -4.19
C SER A 3 -7.30 8.61 -3.01
N ALA A 4 -7.74 8.00 -1.91
CA ALA A 4 -8.08 8.73 -0.69
C ALA A 4 -6.85 9.41 -0.09
N PHE A 5 -5.72 8.70 -0.03
CA PHE A 5 -4.44 9.26 0.43
C PHE A 5 -4.03 10.50 -0.37
N LEU A 6 -4.09 10.45 -1.72
CA LEU A 6 -3.70 11.59 -2.56
C LEU A 6 -4.61 12.82 -2.39
N ARG A 7 -5.90 12.63 -2.07
CA ARG A 7 -6.79 13.77 -1.77
C ARG A 7 -6.39 14.49 -0.48
N ASP A 8 -5.97 13.73 0.52
CA ASP A 8 -5.55 14.27 1.82
C ASP A 8 -4.11 14.82 1.77
N PHE A 9 -3.26 14.27 0.90
CA PHE A 9 -1.84 14.61 0.80
C PHE A 9 -1.61 15.87 -0.05
N ASP A 10 -2.13 17.00 0.40
CA ASP A 10 -2.06 18.28 -0.30
C ASP A 10 -0.64 18.90 -0.39
N LEU A 11 -0.55 20.14 -0.89
CA LEU A 11 0.69 20.90 -1.01
C LEU A 11 1.46 21.03 0.30
N LEU A 12 0.77 21.24 1.42
CA LEU A 12 1.40 21.39 2.73
C LEU A 12 2.13 20.09 3.09
N PHE A 13 1.45 18.95 2.97
CA PHE A 13 2.04 17.66 3.27
C PHE A 13 3.12 17.26 2.27
N CYS A 14 2.92 17.54 0.97
CA CYS A 14 3.95 17.31 -0.04
C CYS A 14 5.26 18.07 0.28
N LYS A 15 5.18 19.25 0.92
CA LYS A 15 6.36 20.00 1.36
C LYS A 15 6.96 19.47 2.66
N LEU A 16 6.13 19.16 3.65
CA LEU A 16 6.58 18.74 4.98
C LEU A 16 7.22 17.35 5.02
N PHE A 17 6.70 16.40 4.25
CA PHE A 17 7.23 15.03 4.24
C PHE A 17 8.36 14.86 3.23
N ASP A 18 9.41 14.14 3.62
CA ASP A 18 10.55 13.83 2.76
C ASP A 18 10.24 12.79 1.66
N GLY A 19 9.10 12.09 1.78
CA GLY A 19 8.78 11.00 0.88
C GLY A 19 7.51 10.25 1.23
N SER A 20 7.31 9.12 0.56
CA SER A 20 6.17 8.24 0.77
C SER A 20 6.57 6.78 0.63
N ARG A 21 5.79 5.88 1.23
CA ARG A 21 6.09 4.44 1.26
C ARG A 21 4.99 3.62 0.59
N HIS A 22 5.39 2.73 -0.32
CA HIS A 22 4.55 1.74 -0.96
C HIS A 22 4.48 0.45 -0.12
N ASP A 23 3.26 0.04 0.23
CA ASP A 23 2.97 -1.11 1.12
C ASP A 23 1.85 -2.04 0.60
N SER A 24 1.22 -1.70 -0.54
CA SER A 24 0.22 -2.54 -1.20
C SER A 24 -0.13 -2.03 -2.59
N GLY A 25 -0.47 -2.94 -3.50
CA GLY A 25 -0.90 -2.63 -4.87
C GLY A 25 0.23 -2.81 -5.88
N ASP A 26 0.02 -2.32 -7.11
CA ASP A 26 1.08 -2.30 -8.13
C ASP A 26 2.09 -1.18 -7.81
N PRO A 27 3.35 -1.51 -7.48
CA PRO A 27 4.36 -0.51 -7.13
C PRO A 27 4.69 0.43 -8.29
N PHE A 28 4.58 0.00 -9.54
CA PHE A 28 4.87 0.88 -10.68
C PHE A 28 3.78 1.92 -10.85
N GLN A 29 2.51 1.50 -10.88
CA GLN A 29 1.39 2.43 -10.94
C GLN A 29 1.38 3.38 -9.74
N TRP A 30 1.68 2.88 -8.54
CA TRP A 30 1.78 3.71 -7.34
C TRP A 30 2.88 4.77 -7.49
N GLY A 31 4.07 4.38 -7.97
CA GLY A 31 5.19 5.30 -8.14
C GLY A 31 4.88 6.39 -9.16
N GLU A 32 4.31 6.03 -10.32
CA GLU A 32 3.89 7.00 -11.33
C GLU A 32 2.86 8.00 -10.80
N ARG A 33 1.87 7.51 -10.03
CA ARG A 33 0.85 8.36 -9.40
C ARG A 33 1.45 9.31 -8.38
N MET A 34 2.41 8.86 -7.56
CA MET A 34 3.10 9.73 -6.60
C MET A 34 3.91 10.82 -7.29
N LEU A 35 4.67 10.49 -8.34
CA LEU A 35 5.44 11.49 -9.10
C LEU A 35 4.51 12.54 -9.73
N ALA A 36 3.42 12.10 -10.37
CA ALA A 36 2.43 13.00 -10.94
C ALA A 36 1.80 13.90 -9.87
N HIS A 37 1.54 13.36 -8.68
CA HIS A 37 0.95 14.10 -7.57
C HIS A 37 1.89 15.18 -7.01
N TYR A 38 3.18 14.89 -6.86
CA TYR A 38 4.17 15.90 -6.45
C TYR A 38 4.25 17.04 -7.47
N VAL A 39 4.27 16.72 -8.77
CA VAL A 39 4.28 17.72 -9.84
C VAL A 39 3.02 18.58 -9.81
N ALA A 40 1.83 17.97 -9.66
CA ALA A 40 0.57 18.69 -9.54
C ALA A 40 0.55 19.63 -8.32
N ASN A 41 1.23 19.26 -7.25
CA ASN A 41 1.45 20.07 -6.05
C ASN A 41 2.73 20.92 -6.12
N ARG A 42 3.28 21.22 -7.30
CA ARG A 42 4.42 22.15 -7.46
C ARG A 42 5.65 21.78 -6.61
N VAL A 43 5.85 20.50 -6.35
CA VAL A 43 7.00 19.95 -5.63
C VAL A 43 7.86 19.17 -6.62
N ASP A 44 9.17 19.42 -6.63
CA ASP A 44 10.11 18.66 -7.45
C ASP A 44 10.24 17.22 -6.89
N PRO A 45 9.80 16.19 -7.63
CA PRO A 45 9.86 14.81 -7.15
C PRO A 45 11.30 14.31 -6.92
N LYS A 46 12.31 14.94 -7.53
CA LYS A 46 13.73 14.61 -7.30
C LYS A 46 14.19 14.87 -5.87
N THR A 47 13.47 15.73 -5.15
CA THR A 47 13.72 16.03 -3.73
C THR A 47 13.04 15.04 -2.79
N LYS A 48 12.20 14.15 -3.31
CA LYS A 48 11.37 13.24 -2.52
C LYS A 48 11.82 11.80 -2.64
N THR A 49 11.65 11.04 -1.56
CA THR A 49 12.00 9.61 -1.49
C THR A 49 10.76 8.74 -1.69
N LEU A 50 10.82 7.83 -2.65
CA LEU A 50 9.86 6.73 -2.76
C LEU A 50 10.46 5.47 -2.15
N ILE A 51 9.82 4.98 -1.08
CA ILE A 51 10.25 3.78 -0.36
C ILE A 51 9.37 2.60 -0.77
N PHE A 52 9.94 1.57 -1.39
CA PHE A 52 9.21 0.35 -1.76
C PHE A 52 9.48 -0.75 -0.74
N SER A 53 8.43 -1.35 -0.15
CA SER A 53 8.61 -2.35 0.90
C SER A 53 7.63 -3.53 0.86
N ASP A 54 6.73 -3.62 -0.11
CA ASP A 54 5.74 -4.70 -0.19
C ASP A 54 6.35 -5.95 -0.85
N GLY A 55 6.79 -6.91 -0.04
CA GLY A 55 7.17 -8.25 -0.50
C GLY A 55 8.24 -8.28 -1.59
N LEU A 56 9.23 -7.38 -1.52
CA LEU A 56 10.24 -7.25 -2.58
C LEU A 56 11.18 -8.45 -2.67
N THR A 57 11.61 -8.74 -3.89
CA THR A 57 12.75 -9.59 -4.23
C THR A 57 13.86 -8.74 -4.86
N VAL A 58 15.07 -9.28 -4.96
CA VAL A 58 16.18 -8.58 -5.63
C VAL A 58 15.86 -8.24 -7.09
N PRO A 59 15.38 -9.17 -7.95
CA PRO A 59 15.00 -8.83 -9.33
C PRO A 59 13.95 -7.71 -9.41
N ARG A 60 12.91 -7.78 -8.56
CA ARG A 60 11.85 -6.77 -8.54
C ARG A 60 12.37 -5.39 -8.11
N THR A 61 13.31 -5.37 -7.18
CA THR A 61 13.98 -4.14 -6.74
C THR A 61 14.77 -3.49 -7.89
N ILE A 62 15.45 -4.29 -8.71
CA ILE A 62 16.18 -3.79 -9.89
C ILE A 62 15.23 -3.19 -10.92
N GLU A 63 14.10 -3.84 -11.21
CA GLU A 63 13.07 -3.30 -12.12
C GLU A 63 12.55 -1.94 -11.66
N LEU A 64 12.21 -1.82 -10.37
CA LEU A 64 11.74 -0.57 -9.77
C LEU A 64 12.81 0.52 -9.81
N TYR A 65 14.07 0.17 -9.51
CA TYR A 65 15.18 1.10 -9.63
C TYR A 65 15.34 1.62 -11.06
N GLN A 66 15.29 0.74 -12.05
CA GLN A 66 15.41 1.14 -13.46
C GLN A 66 14.28 2.08 -13.90
N GLN A 67 13.05 1.83 -13.46
CA GLN A 67 11.88 2.66 -13.81
C GLN A 67 11.97 4.09 -13.22
N PHE A 68 12.49 4.23 -12.00
CA PHE A 68 12.36 5.49 -11.24
C PHE A 68 13.68 6.22 -10.99
N ARG A 69 14.85 5.62 -11.30
CA ARG A 69 16.16 6.27 -11.12
C ARG A 69 16.21 7.63 -11.82
N GLY A 70 16.72 8.63 -11.11
CA GLY A 70 16.85 10.01 -11.62
C GLY A 70 15.54 10.81 -11.68
N ARG A 71 14.40 10.21 -11.33
CA ARG A 71 13.09 10.88 -11.25
C ARG A 71 12.70 11.22 -9.81
N CYS A 72 13.22 10.46 -8.84
CA CYS A 72 13.07 10.65 -7.39
C CYS A 72 14.23 9.98 -6.65
N GLN A 73 14.32 10.17 -5.34
CA GLN A 73 15.17 9.37 -4.47
C GLN A 73 14.48 8.03 -4.19
N LEU A 74 15.26 6.96 -4.03
CA LEU A 74 14.74 5.60 -3.91
C LEU A 74 15.31 4.91 -2.69
N ALA A 75 14.44 4.20 -1.97
CA ALA A 75 14.81 3.27 -0.92
C ALA A 75 13.99 1.99 -1.03
N PHE A 76 14.59 0.86 -0.65
CA PHE A 76 13.99 -0.46 -0.78
C PHE A 76 14.09 -1.22 0.54
N GLY A 77 12.93 -1.60 1.09
CA GLY A 77 12.84 -2.48 2.25
C GLY A 77 12.61 -3.92 1.79
N ILE A 78 13.63 -4.76 1.89
CA ILE A 78 13.54 -6.19 1.57
C ILE A 78 13.50 -6.96 2.89
N GLY A 79 12.37 -7.61 3.16
CA GLY A 79 12.13 -8.38 4.39
C GLY A 79 12.44 -9.86 4.20
N THR A 80 11.38 -10.67 4.09
CA THR A 80 11.46 -12.15 4.02
C THR A 80 12.46 -12.68 3.01
N ASN A 81 12.51 -12.12 1.79
CA ASN A 81 13.46 -12.57 0.76
C ASN A 81 14.93 -12.30 1.13
N LEU A 82 15.22 -11.33 1.99
CA LEU A 82 16.58 -11.07 2.48
C LEU A 82 16.93 -11.94 3.68
N THR A 83 15.99 -12.13 4.61
CA THR A 83 16.28 -12.71 5.93
C THR A 83 15.86 -14.17 6.10
N ASN A 84 15.04 -14.73 5.19
CA ASN A 84 14.46 -16.07 5.31
C ASN A 84 14.28 -16.74 3.93
N ASP A 85 15.31 -16.67 3.08
CA ASP A 85 15.36 -17.31 1.76
C ASP A 85 16.24 -18.58 1.81
N LEU A 86 15.73 -19.61 2.50
CA LEU A 86 16.47 -20.85 2.79
C LEU A 86 15.90 -22.08 2.06
N GLY A 87 15.05 -21.86 1.05
CA GLY A 87 14.48 -22.93 0.22
C GLY A 87 13.22 -23.61 0.79
N TYR A 88 12.71 -23.17 1.94
CA TYR A 88 11.41 -23.58 2.49
C TYR A 88 10.43 -22.41 2.51
N GLU A 89 9.13 -22.72 2.56
CA GLU A 89 8.07 -21.70 2.62
C GLU A 89 8.09 -20.97 3.97
N PRO A 90 8.28 -19.63 3.99
CA PRO A 90 8.30 -18.87 5.23
C PRO A 90 6.92 -18.83 5.90
N LEU A 91 6.91 -18.94 7.24
CA LEU A 91 5.68 -18.83 8.02
C LEU A 91 5.11 -17.40 7.92
N GLN A 92 3.84 -17.31 7.52
CA GLN A 92 3.11 -16.04 7.37
C GLN A 92 2.41 -15.67 8.68
N ILE A 93 3.10 -14.92 9.55
CA ILE A 93 2.54 -14.39 10.80
C ILE A 93 2.27 -12.89 10.66
N VAL A 94 1.11 -12.44 11.12
CA VAL A 94 0.75 -11.01 11.19
C VAL A 94 0.23 -10.64 12.57
N ILE A 95 0.61 -9.45 13.05
CA ILE A 95 0.02 -8.79 14.22
C ILE A 95 -0.61 -7.49 13.73
N LYS A 96 -1.86 -7.23 14.13
CA LYS A 96 -2.63 -6.06 13.67
C LYS A 96 -3.37 -5.44 14.86
N MET A 97 -3.49 -4.12 14.85
CA MET A 97 -4.37 -3.41 15.77
C MET A 97 -5.83 -3.60 15.32
N ILE A 98 -6.68 -4.01 16.26
CA ILE A 98 -8.12 -4.23 16.01
C ILE A 98 -9.02 -3.21 16.71
N ARG A 99 -8.52 -2.57 17.79
CA ARG A 99 -9.25 -1.57 18.58
C ARG A 99 -8.33 -0.46 19.08
N CYS A 100 -8.89 0.73 19.27
CA CYS A 100 -8.26 1.87 19.95
C CYS A 100 -9.36 2.64 20.71
N ASN A 101 -9.16 2.96 22.00
CA ASN A 101 -10.17 3.58 22.86
C ASN A 101 -11.55 2.90 22.78
N ASP A 102 -11.56 1.57 22.81
CA ASP A 102 -12.77 0.73 22.67
C ASP A 102 -13.56 0.88 21.36
N GLN A 103 -12.99 1.55 20.35
CA GLN A 103 -13.56 1.66 19.01
C GLN A 103 -12.83 0.73 18.03
N PRO A 104 -13.53 0.16 17.03
CA PRO A 104 -12.91 -0.64 16.00
C PRO A 104 -11.97 0.22 15.13
N VAL A 105 -10.88 -0.39 14.65
CA VAL A 105 -10.01 0.20 13.62
C VAL A 105 -9.87 -0.76 12.44
N ALA A 106 -9.56 -0.23 11.26
CA ALA A 106 -9.43 -1.03 10.05
C ALA A 106 -8.30 -0.53 9.16
N LYS A 107 -7.67 -1.46 8.43
CA LYS A 107 -6.77 -1.15 7.31
C LYS A 107 -7.52 -1.43 6.00
N LEU A 108 -7.85 -0.37 5.25
CA LEU A 108 -8.37 -0.48 3.88
C LEU A 108 -7.22 -0.44 2.88
N SER A 109 -6.83 -1.61 2.39
CA SER A 109 -5.74 -1.77 1.41
C SER A 109 -6.28 -1.75 -0.02
N ASP A 110 -5.43 -1.35 -0.97
CA ASP A 110 -5.73 -1.43 -2.41
C ASP A 110 -5.79 -2.90 -2.91
N THR A 111 -5.39 -3.87 -2.07
CA THR A 111 -5.57 -5.30 -2.33
C THR A 111 -6.77 -5.82 -1.49
N PRO A 112 -7.88 -6.28 -2.11
CA PRO A 112 -9.09 -6.68 -1.40
C PRO A 112 -8.89 -7.74 -0.32
N SER A 113 -7.97 -8.70 -0.56
CA SER A 113 -7.64 -9.80 0.35
C SER A 113 -6.83 -9.38 1.59
N LYS A 114 -6.35 -8.13 1.65
CA LYS A 114 -5.60 -7.60 2.82
C LYS A 114 -6.48 -6.77 3.77
N ASN A 115 -7.78 -6.59 3.50
CA ASN A 115 -8.69 -5.88 4.38
C ASN A 115 -8.93 -6.69 5.67
N MET A 116 -8.71 -6.07 6.82
CA MET A 116 -8.92 -6.69 8.13
C MET A 116 -9.70 -5.75 9.02
N CYS A 117 -10.95 -6.16 9.30
CA CYS A 117 -11.81 -5.69 10.36
C CYS A 117 -12.99 -6.66 10.41
N GLU A 118 -13.37 -7.13 11.59
CA GLU A 118 -14.50 -8.07 11.75
C GLU A 118 -15.85 -7.35 11.74
N ASP A 119 -15.84 -6.02 11.87
CA ASP A 119 -17.04 -5.18 11.83
C ASP A 119 -17.32 -4.72 10.39
N GLU A 120 -18.20 -5.47 9.72
CA GLU A 120 -18.64 -5.15 8.35
C GLU A 120 -19.32 -3.79 8.24
N LYS A 121 -20.05 -3.35 9.27
CA LYS A 121 -20.71 -2.04 9.27
C LYS A 121 -19.68 -0.93 9.32
N TYR A 122 -18.67 -1.08 10.16
CA TYR A 122 -17.57 -0.12 10.24
C TYR A 122 -16.75 -0.07 8.94
N LEU A 123 -16.50 -1.22 8.30
CA LEU A 123 -15.88 -1.25 6.97
C LEU A 123 -16.71 -0.54 5.90
N ALA A 124 -18.03 -0.76 5.88
CA ALA A 124 -18.93 -0.09 4.95
C ALA A 124 -18.93 1.43 5.19
N TYR A 125 -18.98 1.85 6.45
CA TYR A 125 -18.89 3.25 6.85
C TYR A 125 -17.57 3.89 6.37
N LEU A 126 -16.42 3.29 6.65
CA LEU A 126 -15.12 3.81 6.20
C LEU A 126 -15.02 3.91 4.67
N ARG A 127 -15.55 2.92 3.95
CA ARG A 127 -15.59 2.98 2.48
C ARG A 127 -16.44 4.15 1.98
N GLN A 128 -17.59 4.39 2.60
CA GLN A 128 -18.44 5.54 2.27
C GLN A 128 -17.73 6.87 2.53
N VAL A 129 -17.16 7.04 3.73
CA VAL A 129 -16.47 8.28 4.13
C VAL A 129 -15.28 8.60 3.21
N PHE A 130 -14.51 7.58 2.81
CA PHE A 130 -13.35 7.75 1.94
C PHE A 130 -13.67 7.56 0.45
N GLU A 131 -14.94 7.46 0.06
CA GLU A 131 -15.37 7.27 -1.33
C GLU A 131 -14.65 6.10 -2.04
N ILE A 132 -14.47 4.99 -1.32
CA ILE A 132 -13.83 3.78 -1.82
C ILE A 132 -14.91 2.83 -2.32
N ALA A 133 -14.77 2.34 -3.56
CA ALA A 133 -15.72 1.40 -4.15
C ALA A 133 -15.84 0.12 -3.30
N THR A 134 -17.08 -0.34 -3.10
CA THR A 134 -17.34 -1.64 -2.49
C THR A 134 -17.00 -2.72 -3.52
N PRO A 135 -16.10 -3.67 -3.21
CA PRO A 135 -15.87 -4.78 -4.11
C PRO A 135 -17.17 -5.59 -4.30
N PRO A 136 -17.38 -6.20 -5.47
CA PRO A 136 -18.52 -7.09 -5.68
C PRO A 136 -18.50 -8.22 -4.65
N ALA A 137 -19.69 -8.66 -4.22
CA ALA A 137 -19.82 -9.78 -3.28
C ALA A 137 -19.02 -10.98 -3.77
N ALA A 138 -18.26 -11.63 -2.87
CA ALA A 138 -17.53 -12.83 -3.21
C ALA A 138 -18.50 -13.87 -3.79
N ALA A 139 -18.13 -14.48 -4.91
CA ALA A 139 -18.89 -15.60 -5.46
C ALA A 139 -19.03 -16.70 -4.38
N PRO A 140 -20.20 -17.34 -4.25
CA PRO A 140 -20.38 -18.39 -3.25
C PRO A 140 -19.29 -19.46 -3.46
N ALA A 141 -18.66 -19.86 -2.36
CA ALA A 141 -17.67 -20.93 -2.39
C ALA A 141 -18.30 -22.16 -3.06
N VAL A 142 -17.68 -22.64 -4.15
CA VAL A 142 -18.08 -23.88 -4.79
C VAL A 142 -17.83 -25.00 -3.78
N VAL A 143 -18.90 -25.51 -3.18
CA VAL A 143 -18.85 -26.69 -2.34
C VAL A 143 -18.54 -27.87 -3.26
N ILE A 144 -17.28 -28.30 -3.27
CA ILE A 144 -16.90 -29.56 -3.92
C ILE A 144 -17.37 -30.69 -2.98
N PRO A 145 -18.36 -31.50 -3.37
CA PRO A 145 -18.74 -32.66 -2.57
C PRO A 145 -17.56 -33.62 -2.46
N ARG A 146 -17.33 -34.15 -1.26
CA ARG A 146 -16.31 -35.17 -0.98
C ARG A 146 -16.58 -36.45 -1.76
#